data_AF-T1JEE1-F1
#
_entry.id   AF-T1JEE1-F1
#
_cell.length_a   1.000
_cell.length_b   1.000
_cell.length_c   1.000
_cell.angle_alpha   90.00
_cell.angle_beta   90.00
_cell.angle_gamma   90.00
#
_symmetry.space_group_name_H-M   'P 1'
#
loop_
_entity.id
_entity.type
_entity.pdbx_description
1 polymer ?
#
loop_
_entity_poly.entity_id
_entity_poly.type
_entity_poly.pdbx_seq_one_letter_code
_entity_poly.pdbx_strand_id
1 'polypeptide(L)'
;MWDMPPIYRTLQERGIRSTDLLRCLEEIQFVNGMQDLLLELARRGHEVVIISDCNSVFIGHTLKKAGLQDCITDIYTNPAWFDERGRLRLSEFHHQDWCELCPTNLCKGHVLQNYLRKRYAEGEKYLFVAYIGDGQNDFCPCLCLDTHDLVLPRFGFDLYRTIHTEQSSNPNNHRLLVRSKVIPWETGFNVKRAIFDEIRRYK
;
A
#
# COMPACT_ATOMS: atom_id res chain seq x y z
N MET A 1 18.81 -14.81 0.61
CA MET A 1 18.98 -15.70 -0.56
C MET A 1 18.16 -15.09 -1.69
N TRP A 2 18.82 -14.58 -2.73
CA TRP A 2 18.17 -13.84 -3.83
C TRP A 2 17.49 -14.82 -4.78
N ASP A 3 16.29 -15.27 -4.43
CA ASP A 3 15.60 -16.20 -5.30
C ASP A 3 14.60 -15.51 -6.21
N MET A 4 14.56 -15.99 -7.44
CA MET A 4 13.59 -15.55 -8.44
C MET A 4 12.28 -16.28 -8.13
N PRO A 5 11.17 -15.56 -7.85
CA PRO A 5 9.89 -16.20 -7.63
C PRO A 5 9.56 -17.17 -8.76
N PRO A 6 9.03 -18.38 -8.46
CA PRO A 6 8.85 -19.45 -9.45
C PRO A 6 8.13 -18.98 -10.71
N ILE A 7 7.14 -18.11 -10.57
CA ILE A 7 6.38 -17.56 -11.69
C ILE A 7 7.26 -16.82 -12.70
N TYR A 8 8.19 -15.97 -12.25
CA TYR A 8 9.05 -15.22 -13.16
C TYR A 8 10.05 -16.13 -13.86
N ARG A 9 10.55 -17.16 -13.14
CA ARG A 9 11.43 -18.18 -13.73
C ARG A 9 10.75 -18.88 -14.88
N THR A 10 9.52 -19.35 -14.67
CA THR A 10 8.71 -20.00 -15.71
C THR A 10 8.42 -19.08 -16.89
N LEU A 11 8.14 -17.79 -16.66
CA LEU A 11 7.93 -16.83 -17.75
C LEU A 11 9.18 -16.69 -18.63
N GLN A 12 10.36 -16.65 -18.04
CA GLN A 12 11.62 -16.55 -18.80
C GLN A 12 11.99 -17.82 -19.53
N GLU A 13 11.76 -19.00 -18.94
CA GLU A 13 11.92 -20.29 -19.62
C GLU A 13 11.04 -20.38 -20.89
N ARG A 14 9.93 -19.64 -20.92
CA ARG A 14 9.04 -19.49 -22.08
C ARG A 14 9.42 -18.34 -23.02
N GLY A 15 10.56 -17.70 -22.81
CA GLY A 15 11.08 -16.63 -23.68
C GLY A 15 10.51 -15.23 -23.41
N ILE A 16 9.75 -15.03 -22.32
CA ILE A 16 9.27 -13.69 -21.94
C ILE A 16 10.42 -12.86 -21.39
N ARG A 17 10.69 -11.71 -22.02
CA ARG A 17 11.78 -10.81 -21.63
C ARG A 17 11.29 -9.76 -20.63
N SER A 18 12.22 -9.12 -19.94
CA SER A 18 11.95 -8.00 -19.04
C SER A 18 11.13 -6.89 -19.70
N THR A 19 11.44 -6.54 -20.95
CA THR A 19 10.69 -5.53 -21.73
C THR A 19 9.23 -5.92 -21.96
N ASP A 20 8.95 -7.21 -22.11
CA ASP A 20 7.59 -7.71 -22.34
C ASP A 20 6.79 -7.63 -21.02
N LEU A 21 7.41 -7.95 -19.88
CA LEU A 21 6.82 -7.74 -18.55
C LEU A 21 6.47 -6.27 -18.31
N LEU A 22 7.42 -5.36 -18.57
CA LEU A 22 7.20 -3.93 -18.39
C LEU A 22 6.11 -3.39 -19.31
N ARG A 23 6.02 -3.87 -20.55
CA ARG A 23 4.94 -3.50 -21.47
C ARG A 23 3.57 -3.93 -20.94
N CYS A 24 3.44 -5.13 -20.39
CA CYS A 24 2.19 -5.57 -19.77
C CYS A 24 1.76 -4.67 -18.61
N LEU A 25 2.71 -4.13 -17.83
CA LEU A 25 2.38 -3.17 -16.77
C LEU A 25 1.81 -1.86 -17.30
N GLU A 26 2.21 -1.43 -18.50
CA GLU A 26 1.70 -0.19 -19.11
C GLU A 26 0.24 -0.30 -19.57
N GLU A 27 -0.28 -1.52 -19.72
CA GLU A 27 -1.67 -1.76 -20.08
C GLU A 27 -2.62 -1.69 -18.87
N ILE A 28 -2.06 -1.82 -17.64
CA ILE A 28 -2.83 -1.78 -16.40
C ILE A 28 -3.37 -0.37 -16.18
N GLN A 29 -4.69 -0.27 -16.12
CA GLN A 29 -5.37 0.99 -15.85
C GLN A 29 -5.40 1.26 -14.34
N PHE A 30 -5.15 2.52 -13.97
CA PHE A 30 -5.42 2.98 -12.61
C PHE A 30 -6.90 2.89 -12.31
N VAL A 31 -7.24 2.66 -11.03
CA VAL A 31 -8.63 2.81 -10.60
C VAL A 31 -9.08 4.24 -10.88
N ASN A 32 -10.27 4.39 -11.46
CA ASN A 32 -10.81 5.68 -11.88
C ASN A 32 -10.74 6.72 -10.74
N GLY A 33 -10.20 7.90 -11.03
CA GLY A 33 -9.98 9.00 -10.07
C GLY A 33 -8.76 8.86 -9.15
N MET A 34 -7.98 7.78 -9.22
CA MET A 34 -6.80 7.60 -8.36
C MET A 34 -5.65 8.53 -8.75
N GLN A 35 -5.42 8.73 -10.06
CA GLN A 35 -4.41 9.68 -10.54
C GLN A 35 -4.77 11.11 -10.11
N ASP A 36 -6.05 11.51 -10.23
CA ASP A 36 -6.57 12.81 -9.78
C ASP A 36 -6.47 13.02 -8.27
N LEU A 37 -6.51 11.93 -7.49
CA LEU A 37 -6.28 11.98 -6.06
C LEU A 37 -4.80 12.26 -5.77
N LEU A 38 -3.90 11.46 -6.34
CA LEU A 38 -2.46 11.55 -6.09
C LEU A 38 -1.90 12.93 -6.48
N LEU A 39 -2.28 13.43 -7.67
CA LEU A 39 -1.89 14.75 -8.14
C LEU A 39 -2.38 15.86 -7.19
N GLU A 40 -3.62 15.77 -6.72
CA GLU A 40 -4.21 16.78 -5.83
C GLU A 40 -3.60 16.75 -4.42
N LEU A 41 -3.28 15.55 -3.90
CA LEU A 41 -2.58 15.40 -2.62
C LEU A 41 -1.19 16.03 -2.68
N ALA A 42 -0.42 15.70 -3.72
CA ALA A 42 0.92 16.25 -3.93
C ALA A 42 0.88 17.78 -4.10
N ARG A 43 -0.04 18.31 -4.90
CA ARG A 43 -0.22 19.76 -5.11
C ARG A 43 -0.53 20.53 -3.82
N ARG A 44 -1.15 19.87 -2.84
CA ARG A 44 -1.48 20.45 -1.52
C ARG A 44 -0.41 20.20 -0.47
N GLY A 45 0.71 19.58 -0.83
CA GLY A 45 1.82 19.29 0.08
C GLY A 45 1.51 18.17 1.08
N HIS A 46 0.56 17.29 0.78
CA HIS A 46 0.33 16.09 1.59
C HIS A 46 1.36 15.01 1.23
N GLU A 47 1.85 14.32 2.24
CA GLU A 47 2.71 13.17 2.02
C GLU A 47 1.91 11.95 1.58
N VAL A 48 2.46 11.23 0.59
CA VAL A 48 1.86 10.02 0.06
C VAL A 48 2.90 8.91 0.11
N VAL A 49 2.62 7.87 0.89
CA VAL A 49 3.52 6.75 1.10
C VAL A 49 2.92 5.49 0.50
N ILE A 50 3.71 4.76 -0.30
CA ILE A 50 3.32 3.44 -0.82
C ILE A 50 3.96 2.37 0.06
N ILE A 51 3.13 1.53 0.67
CA ILE A 51 3.57 0.31 1.36
C ILE A 51 2.98 -0.88 0.62
N SER A 52 3.81 -1.61 -0.13
CA SER A 52 3.32 -2.59 -1.09
C SER A 52 4.15 -3.86 -1.10
N ASP A 53 3.47 -5.00 -1.07
CA ASP A 53 4.07 -6.33 -1.23
C ASP A 53 4.31 -6.70 -2.71
N CYS A 54 4.48 -5.70 -3.56
CA CYS A 54 4.90 -5.84 -4.95
C CYS A 54 6.44 -5.81 -5.01
N ASN A 55 7.01 -5.05 -5.95
CA ASN A 55 8.44 -4.85 -6.07
C ASN A 55 8.80 -3.48 -6.65
N SER A 56 10.02 -3.02 -6.37
CA SER A 56 10.49 -1.67 -6.73
C SER A 56 10.55 -1.41 -8.24
N VAL A 57 10.87 -2.43 -9.06
CA VAL A 57 10.92 -2.30 -10.53
C VAL A 57 9.52 -2.00 -11.07
N PHE A 58 8.52 -2.76 -10.62
CA PHE A 58 7.17 -2.64 -11.15
C PHE A 58 6.52 -1.33 -10.71
N ILE A 59 6.61 -1.01 -9.41
CA ILE A 59 6.07 0.25 -8.89
C ILE A 59 6.76 1.44 -9.58
N GLY A 60 8.10 1.42 -9.66
CA GLY A 60 8.86 2.48 -10.30
C GLY A 60 8.49 2.67 -11.78
N HIS A 61 8.35 1.59 -12.54
CA HIS A 61 7.96 1.65 -13.95
C HIS A 61 6.54 2.22 -14.12
N THR A 62 5.57 1.71 -13.35
CA THR A 62 4.18 2.17 -13.41
C THR A 62 4.04 3.66 -13.04
N LEU A 63 4.71 4.11 -11.97
CA LEU A 63 4.68 5.53 -11.57
C LEU A 63 5.35 6.43 -12.60
N LYS A 64 6.50 6.01 -13.17
CA LYS A 64 7.21 6.76 -14.21
C LYS A 64 6.36 6.92 -15.46
N LYS A 65 5.74 5.83 -15.93
CA LYS A 65 4.87 5.87 -17.11
C LYS A 65 3.66 6.79 -16.90
N ALA A 66 3.12 6.81 -15.69
CA ALA A 66 1.97 7.64 -15.33
C ALA A 66 2.31 9.11 -15.02
N GLY A 67 3.61 9.47 -14.92
CA GLY A 67 4.03 10.80 -14.51
C GLY A 67 3.72 11.13 -13.04
N LEU A 68 3.71 10.11 -12.16
CA LEU A 68 3.29 10.24 -10.76
C LEU A 68 4.43 10.08 -9.75
N GLN A 69 5.69 9.98 -10.20
CA GLN A 69 6.83 9.75 -9.30
C GLN A 69 6.96 10.87 -8.26
N ASP A 70 6.80 12.12 -8.68
CA ASP A 70 6.89 13.30 -7.82
C ASP A 70 5.68 13.45 -6.87
N CYS A 71 4.64 12.63 -7.04
CA CYS A 71 3.50 12.60 -6.13
C CYS A 71 3.74 11.70 -4.90
N ILE A 72 4.77 10.87 -4.91
CA ILE A 72 5.01 9.86 -3.89
C ILE A 72 6.21 10.29 -3.03
N THR A 73 5.99 10.41 -1.73
CA THR A 73 6.99 10.80 -0.74
C THR A 73 7.98 9.67 -0.48
N ASP A 74 7.49 8.46 -0.24
CA ASP A 74 8.31 7.29 0.07
C ASP A 74 7.64 6.00 -0.44
N ILE A 75 8.47 5.01 -0.77
CA ILE A 75 8.04 3.69 -1.24
C ILE A 75 8.73 2.60 -0.41
N TYR A 76 7.92 1.79 0.26
CA TYR A 76 8.35 0.62 1.02
C TYR A 76 7.83 -0.64 0.34
N THR A 77 8.73 -1.40 -0.28
CA THR A 77 8.41 -2.59 -1.08
C THR A 77 9.62 -3.49 -1.22
N ASN A 78 9.43 -4.70 -1.73
CA ASN A 78 10.51 -5.66 -1.99
C ASN A 78 11.48 -5.08 -3.05
N PRO A 79 12.78 -4.89 -2.72
CA PRO A 79 13.75 -4.44 -3.71
C PRO A 79 13.84 -5.43 -4.87
N ALA A 80 13.89 -4.91 -6.09
CA ALA A 80 14.02 -5.71 -7.30
C ALA A 80 14.94 -5.05 -8.33
N TRP A 81 15.52 -5.88 -9.20
CA TRP A 81 16.35 -5.46 -10.32
C TRP A 81 16.36 -6.53 -11.42
N PHE A 82 16.79 -6.17 -12.62
CA PHE A 82 17.10 -7.14 -13.66
C PHE A 82 18.60 -7.50 -13.61
N ASP A 83 18.91 -8.79 -13.49
CA ASP A 83 20.29 -9.27 -13.58
C ASP A 83 20.84 -9.20 -15.02
N GLU A 84 22.13 -9.49 -15.19
CA GLU A 84 22.84 -9.46 -16.48
C GLU A 84 22.19 -10.31 -17.58
N ARG A 85 21.37 -11.30 -17.21
CA ARG A 85 20.65 -12.18 -18.14
C ARG A 85 19.20 -11.73 -18.39
N GLY A 86 18.83 -10.51 -18.00
CA GLY A 86 17.44 -10.02 -18.06
C GLY A 86 16.52 -10.60 -16.99
N ARG A 87 17.13 -11.25 -15.99
CA ARG A 87 16.63 -11.83 -14.74
C ARG A 87 15.82 -10.98 -13.78
N LEU A 88 14.49 -11.08 -13.65
CA LEU A 88 13.88 -10.37 -12.51
C LEU A 88 14.34 -11.01 -11.20
N ARG A 89 15.08 -10.25 -10.40
CA ARG A 89 15.55 -10.62 -9.06
C ARG A 89 14.84 -9.79 -8.02
N LEU A 90 14.53 -10.41 -6.89
CA LEU A 90 13.88 -9.77 -5.76
C LEU A 90 14.62 -10.07 -4.48
N SER A 91 14.43 -9.18 -3.52
CA SER A 91 14.78 -9.33 -2.12
C SER A 91 13.55 -9.05 -1.27
N GLU A 92 13.51 -9.66 -0.09
CA GLU A 92 12.57 -9.23 0.94
C GLU A 92 12.90 -7.78 1.34
N PHE A 93 11.87 -6.96 1.59
CA PHE A 93 12.04 -5.62 2.15
C PHE A 93 12.67 -5.70 3.54
N HIS A 94 12.15 -6.60 4.36
CA HIS A 94 12.75 -7.02 5.62
C HIS A 94 12.45 -8.50 5.86
N HIS A 95 13.00 -9.09 6.91
CA HIS A 95 12.62 -10.43 7.35
C HIS A 95 11.97 -10.36 8.73
N GLN A 96 10.79 -10.95 8.89
CA GLN A 96 10.05 -10.96 10.14
C GLN A 96 9.35 -12.30 10.37
N ASP A 97 9.27 -12.70 11.64
CA ASP A 97 8.61 -13.91 12.15
C ASP A 97 7.63 -13.62 13.30
N TRP A 98 7.40 -12.34 13.61
CA TRP A 98 6.66 -11.89 14.79
C TRP A 98 5.25 -11.38 14.47
N CYS A 99 4.95 -11.09 13.20
CA CYS A 99 3.65 -10.61 12.73
C CYS A 99 2.90 -11.73 12.03
N GLU A 100 1.82 -12.21 12.65
CA GLU A 100 0.96 -13.25 12.08
C GLU A 100 -0.01 -12.72 11.00
N LEU A 101 -0.18 -11.38 10.89
CA LEU A 101 -1.12 -10.74 9.97
C LEU A 101 -0.50 -10.37 8.62
N CYS A 102 0.83 -10.40 8.52
CA CYS A 102 1.56 -9.99 7.32
C CYS A 102 2.54 -11.09 6.91
N PRO A 103 2.90 -11.17 5.62
CA PRO A 103 3.90 -12.12 5.17
C PRO A 103 5.28 -11.78 5.74
N THR A 104 6.18 -12.77 5.75
CA THR A 104 7.52 -12.70 6.37
C THR A 104 8.42 -11.62 5.75
N ASN A 105 8.17 -11.27 4.49
CA ASN A 105 9.01 -10.35 3.73
C ASN A 105 8.62 -8.87 3.91
N LEU A 106 7.42 -8.57 4.41
CA LEU A 106 6.93 -7.19 4.60
C LEU A 106 5.75 -7.12 5.58
N CYS A 107 5.96 -6.50 6.74
CA CYS A 107 4.87 -6.16 7.67
C CYS A 107 4.46 -4.70 7.47
N LYS A 108 3.29 -4.48 6.85
CA LYS A 108 2.81 -3.13 6.51
C LYS A 108 2.52 -2.28 7.76
N GLY A 109 2.03 -2.89 8.83
CA GLY A 109 1.81 -2.19 10.11
C GLY A 109 3.12 -1.72 10.76
N HIS A 110 4.17 -2.55 10.71
CA HIS A 110 5.50 -2.15 11.18
C HIS A 110 6.03 -0.94 10.43
N VAL A 111 5.96 -0.99 9.10
CA VAL A 111 6.43 0.07 8.22
C VAL A 111 5.70 1.37 8.50
N LEU A 112 4.36 1.33 8.59
CA LEU A 112 3.55 2.49 8.92
C LEU A 112 3.98 3.11 10.26
N GLN A 113 4.08 2.32 11.33
CA GLN A 113 4.49 2.84 12.64
C GLN A 113 5.89 3.43 12.62
N ASN A 114 6.85 2.80 11.93
CA ASN A 114 8.21 3.32 11.83
C ASN A 114 8.27 4.62 11.04
N TYR A 115 7.50 4.74 9.97
CA TYR A 115 7.36 6.00 9.21
C TYR A 115 6.85 7.12 10.11
N LEU A 116 5.75 6.89 10.83
CA LEU A 116 5.16 7.89 11.73
C LEU A 116 6.11 8.28 12.86
N ARG A 117 6.83 7.31 13.47
CA ARG A 117 7.86 7.58 14.48
C ARG A 117 9.01 8.42 13.93
N LYS A 118 9.50 8.10 12.72
CA LYS A 118 10.56 8.86 12.05
C LYS A 118 10.14 10.30 11.84
N ARG A 119 8.97 10.54 11.24
CA ARG A 119 8.47 11.89 10.95
C ARG A 119 8.21 12.68 12.24
N TYR A 120 7.69 12.03 13.28
CA TYR A 120 7.56 12.65 14.61
C TYR A 120 8.90 13.08 15.20
N ALA A 121 9.95 12.25 15.09
CA ALA A 121 11.29 12.60 15.54
C ALA A 121 11.92 13.74 14.72
N GLU A 122 11.51 13.90 13.46
CA GLU A 122 11.87 15.01 12.58
C GLU A 122 11.06 16.30 12.85
N GLY A 123 10.15 16.27 13.85
CA GLY A 123 9.35 17.42 14.28
C GLY A 123 7.98 17.54 13.61
N GLU A 124 7.59 16.56 12.81
CA GLU A 124 6.36 16.58 12.03
C GLU A 124 5.20 15.98 12.81
N LYS A 125 4.01 16.56 12.64
CA LYS A 125 2.77 16.05 13.23
C LYS A 125 1.67 16.08 12.19
N TYR A 126 1.09 14.92 11.92
CA TYR A 126 -0.07 14.81 11.04
C TYR A 126 -1.36 15.08 11.82
N LEU A 127 -2.30 15.76 11.17
CA LEU A 127 -3.65 15.93 11.72
C LEU A 127 -4.39 14.59 11.81
N PHE A 128 -4.16 13.72 10.82
CA PHE A 128 -4.64 12.35 10.75
C PHE A 128 -3.88 11.59 9.65
N VAL A 129 -3.96 10.27 9.69
CA VAL A 129 -3.48 9.35 8.66
C VAL A 129 -4.67 8.73 7.94
N ALA A 130 -4.60 8.65 6.61
CA ALA A 130 -5.56 7.91 5.79
C ALA A 130 -4.88 6.69 5.18
N TYR A 131 -5.23 5.49 5.67
CA TYR A 131 -4.72 4.24 5.13
C TYR A 131 -5.69 3.66 4.11
N ILE A 132 -5.21 3.45 2.88
CA ILE A 132 -5.99 2.97 1.74
C ILE A 132 -5.46 1.60 1.33
N GLY A 133 -6.32 0.59 1.28
CA GLY A 133 -5.91 -0.77 0.93
C GLY A 133 -7.07 -1.67 0.54
N ASP A 134 -6.75 -2.88 0.09
CA ASP A 134 -7.73 -3.87 -0.38
C ASP A 134 -7.39 -5.30 0.02
N GLY A 135 -6.11 -5.63 0.23
CA GLY A 135 -5.65 -6.98 0.52
C GLY A 135 -5.69 -7.38 1.99
N GLN A 136 -5.55 -8.67 2.27
CA GLN A 136 -5.51 -9.17 3.64
C GLN A 136 -4.33 -8.60 4.45
N ASN A 137 -3.17 -8.42 3.80
CA ASN A 137 -1.96 -7.86 4.44
C ASN A 137 -2.08 -6.36 4.78
N ASP A 138 -3.17 -5.70 4.39
CA ASP A 138 -3.51 -4.33 4.79
C ASP A 138 -4.28 -4.26 6.12
N PHE A 139 -4.67 -5.39 6.71
CA PHE A 139 -5.41 -5.38 7.98
C PHE A 139 -4.53 -4.96 9.17
N CYS A 140 -3.27 -5.42 9.21
CA CYS A 140 -2.31 -5.08 10.25
C CYS A 140 -2.14 -3.57 10.50
N PRO A 141 -1.88 -2.72 9.48
CA PRO A 141 -1.77 -1.28 9.69
C PRO A 141 -3.07 -0.63 10.18
N CYS A 142 -4.24 -1.17 9.85
CA CYS A 142 -5.52 -0.65 10.35
C CYS A 142 -5.67 -0.78 11.88
N LEU A 143 -4.96 -1.71 12.51
CA LEU A 143 -4.93 -1.89 13.97
C LEU A 143 -3.99 -0.90 14.68
N CYS A 144 -3.12 -0.24 13.93
CA CYS A 144 -2.15 0.73 14.44
C CYS A 144 -2.69 2.16 14.47
N LEU A 145 -3.83 2.40 13.83
CA LEU A 145 -4.44 3.73 13.68
C LEU A 145 -5.39 4.06 14.83
N ASP A 146 -5.51 5.34 15.13
CA ASP A 146 -6.33 5.86 16.21
C ASP A 146 -7.69 6.37 15.70
N THR A 147 -8.56 6.78 16.62
CA THR A 147 -9.94 7.22 16.38
C THR A 147 -10.09 8.43 15.46
N HIS A 148 -9.05 9.25 15.32
CA HIS A 148 -9.02 10.41 14.42
C HIS A 148 -8.53 10.09 13.00
N ASP A 149 -8.01 8.88 12.78
CA ASP A 149 -7.52 8.40 11.49
C ASP A 149 -8.62 7.81 10.62
N LEU A 150 -8.31 7.62 9.33
CA LEU A 150 -9.18 6.98 8.35
C LEU A 150 -8.62 5.65 7.88
N VAL A 151 -9.48 4.63 7.84
CA VAL A 151 -9.24 3.37 7.12
C VAL A 151 -10.19 3.32 5.94
N LEU A 152 -9.64 3.21 4.74
CA LEU A 152 -10.34 3.22 3.48
C LEU A 152 -10.16 1.85 2.81
N PRO A 153 -10.98 0.84 3.17
CA PRO A 153 -10.89 -0.48 2.58
C PRO A 153 -11.64 -0.53 1.24
N ARG A 154 -11.06 -1.17 0.24
CA ARG A 154 -11.75 -1.32 -1.05
C ARG A 154 -12.97 -2.21 -0.88
N PHE A 155 -14.13 -1.69 -1.24
CA PHE A 155 -15.40 -2.37 -1.05
C PHE A 155 -15.41 -3.71 -1.78
N GLY A 156 -15.81 -4.77 -1.07
CA GLY A 156 -15.86 -6.12 -1.63
C GLY A 156 -14.52 -6.84 -1.77
N PHE A 157 -13.42 -6.29 -1.26
CA PHE A 157 -12.11 -6.97 -1.20
C PHE A 157 -11.82 -7.52 0.21
N ASP A 158 -10.68 -8.20 0.37
CA ASP A 158 -10.34 -8.93 1.60
C ASP A 158 -10.28 -8.03 2.82
N LEU A 159 -9.63 -6.86 2.72
CA LEU A 159 -9.57 -5.92 3.83
C LEU A 159 -10.97 -5.51 4.32
N TYR A 160 -11.87 -5.20 3.38
CA TYR A 160 -13.25 -4.83 3.69
C TYR A 160 -14.00 -5.96 4.40
N ARG A 161 -13.87 -7.20 3.90
CA ARG A 161 -14.49 -8.39 4.51
C ARG A 161 -13.92 -8.66 5.90
N THR A 162 -12.60 -8.61 6.05
CA THR A 162 -11.92 -8.89 7.32
C THR A 162 -12.33 -7.89 8.40
N ILE A 163 -12.34 -6.59 8.09
CA ILE A 163 -12.82 -5.57 9.04
C ILE A 163 -14.28 -5.84 9.43
N HIS A 164 -15.15 -6.16 8.46
CA HIS A 164 -16.56 -6.43 8.73
C HIS A 164 -16.76 -7.67 9.62
N THR A 165 -16.02 -8.75 9.38
CA THR A 165 -16.07 -9.98 10.19
C THR A 165 -15.57 -9.75 11.61
N GLU A 166 -14.42 -9.08 11.78
CA GLU A 166 -13.86 -8.76 13.10
C GLU A 166 -14.79 -7.82 13.88
N GLN A 167 -15.48 -6.91 13.19
CA GLN A 167 -16.41 -5.99 13.84
C GLN A 167 -17.75 -6.63 14.23
N SER A 168 -18.16 -7.68 13.52
CA SER A 168 -19.45 -8.39 13.74
C SER A 168 -19.32 -9.60 14.68
N SER A 169 -18.10 -9.97 15.06
CA SER A 169 -17.83 -11.13 15.92
C SER A 169 -18.27 -10.90 17.38
N ASN A 170 -18.70 -11.99 18.04
CA ASN A 170 -19.20 -11.99 19.41
C ASN A 170 -18.15 -11.40 20.39
N PRO A 171 -18.54 -10.47 21.30
CA PRO A 171 -17.61 -9.79 22.22
C PRO A 171 -16.79 -10.70 23.15
N ASN A 172 -17.10 -12.00 23.23
CA ASN A 172 -16.33 -12.97 24.04
C ASN A 172 -15.08 -13.53 23.33
N ASN A 173 -14.84 -13.22 22.05
CA ASN A 173 -13.60 -13.58 21.36
C ASN A 173 -12.56 -12.45 21.46
N HIS A 174 -11.27 -12.80 21.45
CA HIS A 174 -10.15 -11.85 21.35
C HIS A 174 -10.25 -11.07 20.03
N ARG A 175 -10.94 -9.92 20.06
CA ARG A 175 -11.25 -9.12 18.87
C ARG A 175 -10.10 -8.17 18.54
N LEU A 176 -9.65 -8.21 17.29
CA LEU A 176 -8.72 -7.20 16.76
C LEU A 176 -9.55 -5.98 16.34
N LEU A 177 -9.49 -4.92 17.15
CA LEU A 177 -10.33 -3.74 16.98
C LEU A 177 -9.68 -2.67 16.11
N VAL A 178 -10.27 -2.40 14.94
CA VAL A 178 -10.02 -1.17 14.18
C VAL A 178 -10.75 -0.02 14.85
N ARG A 179 -10.00 0.93 15.42
CA ARG A 179 -10.51 2.08 16.18
C ARG A 179 -10.83 3.29 15.31
N SER A 180 -10.11 3.43 14.21
CA SER A 180 -10.26 4.51 13.23
C SER A 180 -11.60 4.46 12.51
N LYS A 181 -11.99 5.59 11.91
CA LYS A 181 -13.19 5.66 11.06
C LYS A 181 -12.99 4.84 9.79
N VAL A 182 -13.88 3.89 9.53
CA VAL A 182 -13.83 3.02 8.35
C VAL A 182 -14.78 3.54 7.26
N ILE A 183 -14.24 3.83 6.07
CA ILE A 183 -15.00 4.36 4.93
C ILE A 183 -14.68 3.53 3.68
N PRO A 184 -15.54 2.57 3.28
CA PRO A 184 -15.29 1.77 2.08
C PRO A 184 -15.20 2.62 0.81
N TRP A 185 -14.37 2.20 -0.15
CA TRP A 185 -14.21 2.89 -1.45
C TRP A 185 -14.26 1.93 -2.64
N GLU A 186 -14.68 2.43 -3.79
CA GLU A 186 -14.65 1.69 -5.07
C GLU A 186 -13.82 2.43 -6.12
N THR A 187 -13.80 3.77 -6.05
CA THR A 187 -13.07 4.66 -6.95
C THR A 187 -12.17 5.61 -6.17
N GLY A 188 -11.15 6.15 -6.84
CA GLY A 188 -10.30 7.20 -6.27
C GLY A 188 -11.08 8.46 -5.92
N PHE A 189 -12.24 8.71 -6.54
CA PHE A 189 -13.12 9.82 -6.16
C PHE A 189 -13.77 9.62 -4.77
N ASN A 190 -14.09 8.38 -4.37
CA ASN A 190 -14.60 8.10 -3.03
C ASN A 190 -13.53 8.40 -1.98
N VAL A 191 -12.30 7.95 -2.23
CA VAL A 191 -11.14 8.19 -1.38
C VAL A 191 -10.86 9.69 -1.27
N LYS A 192 -10.82 10.39 -2.41
CA LYS A 192 -10.65 11.84 -2.50
C LYS A 192 -11.68 12.59 -1.65
N ARG A 193 -12.96 12.27 -1.80
CA ARG A 193 -14.03 12.88 -0.99
C ARG A 193 -13.81 12.63 0.49
N ALA A 194 -13.56 11.39 0.90
CA ALA A 194 -13.37 11.04 2.31
C ALA A 194 -12.21 11.81 2.97
N ILE A 195 -11.05 11.89 2.30
CA ILE A 195 -9.89 12.62 2.81
C ILE A 195 -10.18 14.12 2.90
N PHE A 196 -10.74 14.72 1.84
CA PHE A 196 -10.98 16.17 1.83
C PHE A 196 -12.13 16.62 2.73
N ASP A 197 -13.12 15.77 2.98
CA ASP A 197 -14.15 16.02 3.98
C ASP A 197 -13.57 15.96 5.40
N GLU A 198 -12.62 15.06 5.66
CA GLU A 198 -11.93 15.01 6.96
C GLU A 198 -11.03 16.23 7.16
N ILE A 199 -10.26 16.65 6.14
CA ILE A 199 -9.44 17.88 6.20
C ILE A 199 -10.29 19.11 6.54
N ARG A 200 -11.52 19.21 6.02
CA ARG A 200 -12.43 20.34 6.29
C ARG A 200 -12.86 20.45 7.76
N ARG A 201 -12.78 19.37 8.55
CA ARG A 201 -13.13 19.39 9.97
C ARG A 201 -12.09 20.07 10.86
N TYR A 202 -10.87 20.26 10.34
CA TYR A 202 -9.76 20.91 11.03
C TYR A 202 -9.54 22.37 10.59
N LYS A 203 -10.44 22.92 9.76
CA LYS A 203 -10.47 24.32 9.35
C LYS A 203 -11.54 25.08 10.10
#